data_AF-R9IMF9-F1
#
_entry.id   AF-R9IMF9-F1
#
_cell.length_a   1.000
_cell.length_b   1.000
_cell.length_c   1.000
_cell.angle_alpha   90.00
_cell.angle_beta   90.00
_cell.angle_gamma   90.00
#
_symmetry.space_group_name_H-M   'P 1'
#
loop_
_entity.id
_entity.type
_entity.pdbx_description
1 polymer ?
#
loop_
_entity_poly.entity_id
_entity_poly.type
_entity_poly.pdbx_seq_one_letter_code
_entity_poly.pdbx_strand_id
1 'polypeptide(L)' 'MTEAVQKFIPIFVGALLILRGLFWIVDGKHGNKRSYFFGIAAIMVGIIMFTTVLFQVL' A
#
# COMPACT_ATOMS: atom_id res chain seq x y z
N MET A 1 18.84 17.30 0.86
CA MET A 1 18.85 16.03 0.08
C MET A 1 18.11 14.89 0.80
N THR A 2 18.02 14.91 2.14
CA THR A 2 17.30 13.90 2.94
C THR A 2 15.77 13.96 2.82
N GLU A 3 15.17 15.15 2.72
CA GLU A 3 13.70 15.30 2.70
C GLU A 3 13.01 14.66 1.49
N ALA A 4 13.60 14.81 0.29
CA ALA A 4 13.06 14.19 -0.92
C ALA A 4 13.09 12.66 -0.83
N VAL A 5 14.17 12.10 -0.26
CA VAL A 5 14.32 10.66 -0.04
C VAL A 5 13.33 10.17 1.03
N GLN A 6 13.14 10.93 2.11
CA GLN A 6 12.19 10.60 3.17
C GLN A 6 10.73 10.63 2.70
N LYS A 7 10.38 11.48 1.73
CA LYS A 7 9.05 11.50 1.09
C LYS A 7 8.90 10.41 0.02
N PHE A 8 9.99 10.04 -0.65
CA PHE A 8 9.97 9.01 -1.69
C PHE A 8 9.74 7.60 -1.13
N ILE A 9 10.34 7.26 0.01
CA ILE A 9 10.20 5.95 0.65
C ILE A 9 8.72 5.56 0.89
N PRO A 10 7.90 6.35 1.59
CA PRO A 10 6.49 6.00 1.85
C PRO A 10 5.65 5.95 0.58
N ILE A 11 5.94 6.77 -0.43
CA ILE A 11 5.27 6.71 -1.75
C ILE A 11 5.59 5.38 -2.44
N PHE A 12 6.86 5.00 -2.49
CA PHE A 12 7.31 3.77 -3.13
C PHE A 12 6.81 2.52 -2.41
N VAL A 13 6.91 2.50 -1.07
CA VAL A 13 6.40 1.40 -0.23
C VAL A 13 4.87 1.30 -0.34
N GLY A 14 4.16 2.43 -0.35
CA GLY A 14 2.71 2.47 -0.53
C GLY A 14 2.27 1.87 -1.87
N ALA A 15 2.97 2.23 -2.96
CA ALA A 15 2.71 1.66 -4.28
C ALA A 15 2.95 0.14 -4.32
N LEU A 16 4.04 -0.34 -3.73
CA LEU A 16 4.33 -1.78 -3.64
C LEU A 16 3.29 -2.54 -2.81
N LEU A 17 2.80 -1.96 -1.72
CA LEU A 17 1.75 -2.55 -0.89
C LEU A 17 0.42 -2.67 -1.63
N ILE A 18 0.05 -1.66 -2.42
CA ILE A 18 -1.15 -1.71 -3.27
C ILE A 18 -1.01 -2.83 -4.31
N LEU A 19 0.14 -2.90 -4.99
CA LEU A 19 0.42 -3.95 -5.98
C LEU A 19 0.34 -5.36 -5.38
N ARG A 20 0.95 -5.56 -4.21
CA ARG A 20 0.89 -6.84 -3.48
C ARG A 20 -0.52 -7.15 -3.00
N GLY A 21 -1.26 -6.14 -2.57
CA GLY A 21 -2.66 -6.28 -2.15
C GLY A 21 -3.57 -6.71 -3.29
N LEU A 22 -3.35 -6.18 -4.50
CA LEU A 22 -4.05 -6.62 -5.72
C LEU A 22 -3.76 -8.10 -6.03
N PHE A 23 -2.51 -8.54 -5.96
CA PHE A 23 -2.16 -9.96 -6.14
C PHE A 23 -2.86 -10.86 -5.12
N TRP A 24 -2.87 -10.48 -3.84
CA TRP A 24 -3.57 -11.22 -2.79
C TRP A 24 -5.10 -11.24 -2.96
N ILE A 25 -5.70 -10.20 -3.54
CA ILE A 25 -7.11 -10.22 -3.90
C ILE A 25 -7.39 -11.23 -5.02
N VAL A 26 -6.50 -11.29 -6.04
CA VAL A 26 -6.61 -12.26 -7.15
C VAL A 26 -6.43 -13.70 -6.66
N ASP A 27 -5.44 -13.96 -5.80
CA ASP A 27 -5.25 -15.27 -5.15
C ASP A 27 -6.44 -15.63 -4.24
N GLY A 28 -6.99 -14.63 -3.55
CA GLY A 28 -8.15 -14.82 -2.69
C GLY A 28 -9.41 -15.23 -3.45
N LYS A 29 -9.59 -14.75 -4.69
CA LYS A 29 -10.68 -15.20 -5.58
C LYS A 29 -10.56 -16.67 -5.97
N HIS A 30 -9.36 -17.26 -5.93
CA HIS A 30 -9.13 -18.69 -6.20
C HIS A 30 -9.40 -19.61 -4.98
N GLY A 31 -10.02 -19.08 -3.91
CA GLY A 31 -10.49 -19.86 -2.76
C GLY A 31 -9.81 -19.54 -1.44
N ASN A 32 -8.74 -18.72 -1.44
CA ASN A 32 -8.04 -18.34 -0.22
C ASN A 32 -8.63 -17.07 0.42
N LYS A 33 -9.75 -17.22 1.15
CA LYS A 33 -10.44 -16.10 1.82
C LYS A 33 -9.54 -15.24 2.72
N ARG A 34 -8.48 -15.82 3.31
CA ARG A 34 -7.50 -15.07 4.11
C ARG A 34 -6.68 -14.12 3.24
N SER A 35 -6.25 -14.58 2.07
CA SER A 35 -5.49 -13.75 1.12
C SER A 35 -6.30 -12.55 0.65
N TYR A 36 -7.60 -12.73 0.38
CA TYR A 36 -8.49 -11.62 0.02
C TYR A 36 -8.53 -10.52 1.11
N PHE A 37 -8.67 -10.92 2.38
CA PHE A 37 -8.69 -9.98 3.51
C PHE A 37 -7.34 -9.26 3.68
N PHE A 38 -6.22 -9.99 3.59
CA PHE A 38 -4.89 -9.40 3.63
C PHE A 38 -4.64 -8.45 2.45
N GLY A 39 -5.20 -8.76 1.28
CA GLY A 39 -5.09 -7.91 0.10
C GLY A 39 -5.77 -6.56 0.27
N ILE A 40 -7.00 -6.55 0.81
CA ILE A 40 -7.71 -5.31 1.15
C ILE A 40 -6.94 -4.53 2.22
N ALA A 41 -6.47 -5.20 3.27
CA ALA A 41 -5.70 -4.55 4.33
C ALA A 41 -4.41 -3.91 3.80
N ALA A 42 -3.69 -4.58 2.90
CA ALA A 42 -2.47 -4.05 2.28
C ALA A 42 -2.76 -2.80 1.43
N ILE A 43 -3.86 -2.79 0.67
CA ILE A 43 -4.29 -1.61 -0.10
C ILE A 43 -4.62 -0.45 0.84
N MET A 44 -5.38 -0.69 1.91
CA MET A 44 -5.73 0.34 2.90
C MET A 44 -4.48 0.98 3.52
N VAL A 45 -3.50 0.17 3.91
CA VAL A 45 -2.22 0.67 4.47
C VAL A 45 -1.44 1.48 3.42
N GLY A 46 -1.39 1.02 2.18
CA GLY A 46 -0.74 1.76 1.09
C GLY A 46 -1.37 3.13 0.83
N ILE A 47 -2.70 3.22 0.88
CA ILE A 47 -3.44 4.49 0.76
C ILE A 47 -3.16 5.41 1.95
N ILE A 48 -3.15 4.88 3.17
CA ILE A 48 -2.83 5.67 4.38
C ILE A 48 -1.42 6.25 4.26
N MET A 49 -0.43 5.45 3.86
CA MET A 49 0.95 5.93 3.67
C MET A 49 1.06 7.04 2.61
N PHE A 50 0.29 6.97 1.53
CA PHE A 50 0.20 8.06 0.56
C PHE A 50 -0.43 9.32 1.15
N THR A 51 -1.50 9.14 1.91
CA THR A 51 -2.27 10.22 2.52
C THR A 51 -1.44 10.95 3.59
N THR A 52 -0.67 10.24 4.40
CA THR A 52 0.22 10.85 5.40
C THR A 52 1.31 11.70 4.75
N VAL A 53 1.82 11.31 3.57
CA VAL A 53 2.79 12.12 2.82
C VAL A 53 2.14 13.39 2.27
N LEU A 54 0.90 13.30 1.75
CA LEU A 54 0.16 14.47 1.28
C LEU A 54 -0.12 15.47 2.40
N PHE A 55 -0.54 14.99 3.58
CA PHE A 55 -0.76 15.85 4.75
C PHE A 55 0.51 16.37 5.41
N GLN A 56 1.66 15.72 5.24
CA GLN A 56 2.97 16.28 5.64
C GLN A 56 3.49 17.36 4.67
N VAL A 57 2.93 17.44 3.47
CA VAL A 57 3.33 18.41 2.45
C VAL A 57 2.44 19.67 2.48
N LEU A 58 1.18 19.54 2.90
CA LEU A 58 0.25 20.66 3.13
C LEU A 58 0.59 21.42 4.42
#